data_AF-A0A351TA94-F1
#
_entry.id   AF-A0A351TA94-F1
#
_cell.length_a   1.000
_cell.length_b   1.000
_cell.length_c   1.000
_cell.angle_alpha   90.00
_cell.angle_beta   90.00
_cell.angle_gamma   90.00
#
_symmetry.space_group_name_H-M   'P 1'
#
loop_
_entity.id
_entity.type
_entity.pdbx_description
1 polymer ?
#
loop_
_entity_poly.entity_id
_entity_poly.type
_entity_poly.pdbx_seq_one_letter_code
_entity_poly.pdbx_strand_id
1 'polypeptide(L)'
;MLFDHYLEHIKKDKESYKNDIIKSEAERRLKAELILEKLKNIIEAEVTDAEINSEIDKILAQYQNLDVLKKLKDKLIPGDSYYEDIKNRLKYKKIVDTFFE
;
A
#
# COMPACT_ATOMS: atom_id res chain seq x y z
N MET A 1 -10.18 -3.97 19.58
CA MET A 1 -9.65 -3.14 20.66
C MET A 1 -10.13 -1.72 20.40
N LEU A 2 -10.83 -1.09 21.34
CA LEU A 2 -11.24 0.32 21.22
C LEU A 2 -10.02 1.21 21.39
N PHE A 3 -10.00 2.35 20.70
CA PHE A 3 -8.87 3.29 20.70
C PHE A 3 -8.51 3.75 22.12
N ASP A 4 -9.50 3.95 22.99
CA ASP A 4 -9.28 4.39 24.37
C ASP A 4 -8.55 3.33 25.22
N HIS A 5 -8.88 2.04 25.05
CA HIS A 5 -8.15 0.96 25.74
C HIS A 5 -6.70 0.82 25.27
N TYR A 6 -6.42 1.15 24.01
CA TYR A 6 -5.05 1.20 23.50
C TYR A 6 -4.27 2.35 24.15
N LEU A 7 -4.89 3.53 24.28
CA LEU A 7 -4.31 4.69 24.96
C LEU A 7 -4.02 4.42 26.45
N GLU A 8 -4.95 3.75 27.15
CA GLU A 8 -4.76 3.27 28.52
C GLU A 8 -3.54 2.34 28.64
N HIS A 9 -3.41 1.38 27.71
CA HIS A 9 -2.30 0.43 27.71
C HIS A 9 -0.93 1.11 27.55
N ILE A 10 -0.84 2.11 26.67
CA ILE A 10 0.39 2.88 26.45
C ILE A 10 0.55 4.05 27.43
N LYS A 11 -0.38 4.21 28.39
CA LYS A 11 -0.41 5.27 29.41
C LYS A 11 -0.28 6.69 28.82
N LYS A 12 -0.97 6.95 27.71
CA LYS A 12 -1.03 8.27 27.07
C LYS A 12 -2.46 8.73 26.94
N ASP A 13 -2.69 10.02 27.12
CA ASP A 13 -3.91 10.65 26.64
C ASP A 13 -3.85 10.88 25.12
N LYS A 14 -4.98 11.30 24.54
CA LYS A 14 -5.13 11.52 23.10
C LYS A 14 -4.21 12.63 22.57
N GLU A 15 -3.96 13.68 23.35
CA GLU A 15 -3.14 14.81 22.94
C GLU A 15 -1.65 14.45 22.95
N SER A 16 -1.17 13.81 24.04
CA SER A 16 0.18 13.23 24.09
C SER A 16 0.40 12.21 22.99
N TYR A 17 -0.56 11.31 22.73
CA TYR A 17 -0.46 10.34 21.64
C TYR A 17 -0.35 11.01 20.26
N LYS A 18 -1.15 12.05 20.02
CA LYS A 18 -1.11 12.80 18.76
C LYS A 18 0.25 13.48 18.55
N ASN A 19 0.78 14.12 19.58
CA ASN A 19 2.03 14.87 19.48
C ASN A 19 3.26 13.95 19.39
N ASP A 20 3.31 12.91 20.21
CA ASP A 20 4.51 12.09 20.36
C ASP A 20 4.61 11.00 19.30
N ILE A 21 3.48 10.45 18.86
CA ILE A 21 3.45 9.29 17.95
C ILE A 21 2.92 9.70 16.58
N ILE A 22 1.71 10.26 16.53
CA ILE A 22 1.05 10.55 15.24
C ILE A 22 1.81 11.61 14.45
N LYS A 23 2.27 12.69 15.09
CA LYS A 23 2.95 13.78 14.37
C LYS A 23 4.25 13.31 13.71
N SER A 24 5.10 12.60 14.46
CA SER A 24 6.37 12.06 13.95
C SER A 24 6.13 11.07 12.81
N GLU A 25 5.17 10.14 12.98
CA GLU A 25 4.84 9.17 11.95
C GLU A 25 4.22 9.82 10.70
N ALA A 26 3.36 10.83 10.88
CA ALA A 26 2.79 11.58 9.77
C ALA A 26 3.86 12.35 8.99
N GLU A 27 4.81 12.99 9.67
CA GLU A 27 5.93 13.68 9.04
C GLU A 27 6.83 12.71 8.27
N ARG A 28 7.15 11.56 8.86
CA ARG A 28 7.92 10.49 8.20
C ARG A 28 7.22 10.00 6.94
N ARG A 29 5.91 9.75 6.99
CA ARG A 29 5.10 9.34 5.85
C ARG A 29 5.04 10.41 4.75
N LEU A 30 4.86 11.67 5.14
CA LEU A 30 4.82 12.79 4.19
C LEU A 30 6.15 12.89 3.42
N LYS A 31 7.27 12.82 4.13
CA LYS A 31 8.61 12.85 3.50
C LYS A 31 8.83 11.65 2.57
N ALA A 32 8.45 10.45 3.01
CA ALA A 32 8.56 9.24 2.19
C ALA A 32 7.73 9.36 0.89
N GLU A 33 6.48 9.81 0.98
CA GLU A 33 5.62 9.98 -0.20
C GLU A 33 6.20 11.01 -1.17
N LEU A 34 6.70 12.14 -0.66
CA LEU A 34 7.34 13.17 -1.49
C LEU A 34 8.57 12.63 -2.24
N ILE A 35 9.40 11.83 -1.57
CA ILE A 35 10.58 11.21 -2.18
C ILE A 35 10.14 10.22 -3.26
N LEU A 36 9.19 9.33 -2.95
CA LEU A 36 8.69 8.34 -3.90
C LEU A 36 8.08 8.99 -5.15
N GLU A 37 7.30 10.05 -4.97
CA GLU A 37 6.70 10.78 -6.09
C GLU A 37 7.77 11.42 -6.99
N LYS A 38 8.87 11.91 -6.40
CA LYS A 38 10.01 12.40 -7.19
C LYS A 38 10.73 11.28 -7.91
N LEU A 39 10.96 10.14 -7.27
CA LEU A 39 11.63 9.00 -7.88
C LEU A 39 10.82 8.42 -9.06
N LYS A 40 9.49 8.39 -9.00
CA LYS A 40 8.64 7.98 -10.14
C LYS A 40 8.86 8.79 -11.41
N ASN A 41 9.29 10.04 -11.29
CA ASN A 41 9.55 10.94 -12.41
C ASN A 41 10.97 10.79 -12.99
N ILE A 42 11.85 10.09 -12.27
CA ILE A 42 13.27 9.93 -12.62
C ILE A 42 13.55 8.49 -13.06
N ILE A 43 12.95 7.52 -12.36
CA ILE A 43 13.15 6.09 -12.56
C ILE A 43 11.99 5.54 -13.39
N GLU A 44 12.32 5.05 -14.57
CA GLU A 44 11.39 4.32 -15.40
C GLU A 44 11.23 2.90 -14.86
N ALA A 45 10.20 2.71 -14.04
CA ALA A 45 9.80 1.41 -13.52
C ALA A 45 8.57 0.90 -14.29
N GLU A 46 8.81 0.31 -15.46
CA GLU A 46 7.77 -0.38 -16.21
C GLU A 46 7.34 -1.66 -15.48
N VAL A 47 6.02 -1.89 -15.43
CA VAL A 47 5.44 -3.12 -14.89
C VAL A 47 4.73 -3.80 -16.04
N THR A 48 5.14 -5.03 -16.34
CA THR A 48 4.55 -5.83 -17.42
C THR A 48 3.22 -6.43 -16.97
N ASP A 49 2.33 -6.71 -17.92
CA ASP A 49 1.06 -7.37 -17.63
C ASP A 49 1.25 -8.75 -16.98
N ALA A 50 2.35 -9.45 -17.31
CA ALA A 50 2.70 -10.72 -16.68
C ALA A 50 2.97 -10.57 -15.16
N GLU A 51 3.65 -9.49 -14.76
CA GLU A 51 3.91 -9.20 -13.34
C GLU A 51 2.62 -8.81 -12.61
N ILE A 52 1.74 -8.05 -13.27
CA ILE A 52 0.45 -7.66 -12.69
C ILE A 52 -0.43 -8.89 -12.49
N ASN A 53 -0.53 -9.75 -13.50
CA ASN A 53 -1.30 -10.99 -13.43
C ASN A 53 -0.74 -11.94 -12.36
N SER A 54 0.59 -12.05 -12.25
CA SER A 54 1.22 -12.83 -11.18
C SER A 54 0.83 -12.34 -9.79
N GLU A 55 0.76 -11.02 -9.60
CA GLU A 55 0.34 -10.43 -8.32
C GLU A 55 -1.16 -10.61 -8.05
N ILE A 56 -2.00 -10.48 -9.09
CA ILE A 56 -3.43 -10.78 -9.03
C ILE A 56 -3.67 -12.23 -8.60
N ASP A 57 -2.93 -13.19 -9.18
CA ASP A 57 -3.06 -14.60 -8.84
C ASP A 57 -2.71 -14.87 -7.37
N LYS A 58 -1.66 -14.21 -6.84
CA LYS A 58 -1.31 -14.29 -5.41
C LYS A 58 -2.42 -13.73 -4.51
N ILE A 59 -3.04 -12.63 -4.91
CA ILE A 59 -4.16 -12.03 -4.16
C ILE A 59 -5.36 -12.97 -4.17
N LEU A 60 -5.73 -13.49 -5.35
CA LEU A 60 -6.86 -14.40 -5.51
C LEU A 60 -6.66 -15.71 -4.73
N ALA A 61 -5.43 -16.24 -4.66
CA ALA A 61 -5.11 -17.46 -3.91
C ALA A 61 -5.42 -17.35 -2.40
N GLN A 62 -5.57 -16.15 -1.85
CA GLN A 62 -5.93 -15.94 -0.44
C GLN A 62 -7.43 -16.16 -0.16
N TYR A 63 -8.26 -16.22 -1.20
CA TYR A 63 -9.70 -16.33 -1.08
C TYR A 63 -10.16 -17.74 -1.44
N GLN A 64 -10.90 -18.39 -0.53
CA GLN A 64 -11.47 -19.72 -0.74
C GLN A 64 -12.92 -19.68 -1.25
N ASN A 65 -13.61 -18.54 -1.10
CA ASN A 65 -15.01 -18.40 -1.47
C ASN A 65 -15.15 -18.07 -2.96
N LEU A 66 -15.85 -18.93 -3.71
CA LEU A 66 -16.03 -18.82 -5.16
C LEU A 66 -16.78 -17.55 -5.59
N ASP A 67 -17.77 -17.11 -4.82
CA ASP A 67 -18.54 -15.90 -5.13
C ASP A 67 -17.69 -14.64 -4.94
N VAL A 68 -16.82 -14.64 -3.93
CA VAL A 68 -15.86 -13.55 -3.69
C VAL A 68 -14.82 -13.52 -4.80
N LEU A 69 -14.27 -14.68 -5.18
CA LEU A 69 -13.31 -14.80 -6.27
C LEU A 69 -13.87 -14.27 -7.59
N LYS A 70 -15.13 -14.57 -7.91
CA LYS A 70 -15.78 -14.08 -9.12
C LYS A 70 -15.87 -12.55 -9.13
N LYS A 71 -16.37 -11.96 -8.03
CA LYS A 71 -16.48 -10.50 -7.89
C LYS A 71 -15.12 -9.79 -7.92
N LEU A 72 -14.07 -10.41 -7.38
CA LEU A 72 -12.72 -9.87 -7.42
C LEU A 72 -12.17 -9.88 -8.85
N LYS A 73 -12.33 -10.99 -9.59
CA LYS A 73 -11.90 -11.07 -10.98
C LYS A 73 -12.54 -10.01 -11.86
N ASP A 74 -13.83 -9.73 -11.66
CA ASP A 74 -14.55 -8.69 -12.41
C ASP A 74 -14.00 -7.27 -12.15
N LYS A 75 -13.32 -7.05 -11.01
CA LYS A 75 -12.70 -5.78 -10.62
C LYS A 75 -11.19 -5.72 -10.86
N LEU A 76 -10.57 -6.82 -11.25
CA LEU A 76 -9.13 -6.92 -11.47
C LEU A 76 -8.80 -6.93 -12.96
N ILE A 77 -9.44 -6.00 -13.68
CA ILE A 77 -9.28 -5.80 -15.13
C ILE A 77 -8.65 -4.42 -15.41
N PRO A 78 -7.91 -4.26 -16.53
CA PRO A 78 -7.32 -2.97 -16.89
C PRO A 78 -8.32 -1.82 -16.89
N GLY A 79 -7.96 -0.70 -16.28
CA GLY A 79 -8.83 0.47 -16.11
C GLY A 79 -9.75 0.44 -14.88
N ASP A 80 -9.87 -0.69 -14.16
CA ASP A 80 -10.49 -0.70 -12.83
C ASP A 80 -9.52 -0.11 -11.78
N SER A 81 -10.08 0.63 -10.84
CA SER A 81 -9.36 1.17 -9.67
C SER A 81 -8.47 0.15 -8.95
N TYR A 82 -8.94 -1.08 -8.74
CA TYR A 82 -8.18 -2.12 -8.03
C TYR A 82 -7.01 -2.63 -8.86
N TYR A 83 -7.17 -2.73 -10.19
CA TYR A 83 -6.10 -3.11 -11.09
C TYR A 83 -5.01 -2.04 -11.14
N GLU A 84 -5.39 -0.77 -11.31
CA GLU A 84 -4.44 0.34 -11.34
C GLU A 84 -3.71 0.51 -10.00
N ASP A 85 -4.38 0.25 -8.88
CA ASP A 85 -3.75 0.23 -7.56
C ASP A 85 -2.67 -0.85 -7.44
N ILE A 86 -2.91 -2.07 -7.95
CA ILE A 86 -1.91 -3.14 -7.96
C ILE A 86 -0.72 -2.75 -8.83
N LYS A 87 -0.99 -2.24 -10.04
CA LYS A 87 0.05 -1.77 -10.95
C LYS A 87 0.90 -0.67 -10.31
N ASN A 88 0.28 0.30 -9.65
CA ASN A 88 0.96 1.36 -8.93
C ASN A 88 1.83 0.80 -7.80
N ARG A 89 1.32 -0.14 -7.01
CA ARG A 89 2.10 -0.81 -5.93
C ARG A 89 3.31 -1.55 -6.46
N LEU A 90 3.18 -2.27 -7.56
CA LEU A 90 4.30 -2.95 -8.21
C LEU A 90 5.35 -1.96 -8.70
N LYS A 91 4.92 -0.85 -9.30
CA LYS A 91 5.81 0.24 -9.72
C LYS A 91 6.55 0.85 -8.53
N TYR A 92 5.84 1.14 -7.44
CA TYR A 92 6.44 1.62 -6.19
C TYR A 92 7.49 0.65 -5.66
N LYS A 93 7.17 -0.65 -5.61
CA LYS A 93 8.09 -1.67 -5.14
C LYS A 93 9.38 -1.67 -5.97
N LYS A 94 9.28 -1.69 -7.30
CA LYS A 94 10.46 -1.63 -8.18
C LYS A 94 11.31 -0.39 -7.94
N ILE A 95 10.70 0.77 -7.79
CA ILE A 95 11.42 2.03 -7.49
C ILE A 95 12.18 1.92 -6.16
N VAL A 96 11.55 1.35 -5.13
CA VAL A 96 12.21 1.15 -3.84
C VAL A 96 13.35 0.15 -3.97
N ASP A 97 13.14 -0.96 -4.66
CA ASP A 97 14.16 -2.00 -4.87
C ASP A 97 15.39 -1.41 -5.58
N THR A 98 15.22 -0.55 -6.59
CA THR A 98 16.34 0.13 -7.27
C THR A 98 17.15 1.09 -6.39
N PHE A 99 16.62 1.54 -5.24
CA PHE A 99 17.35 2.41 -4.34
C PHE A 99 18.36 1.65 -3.46
N PHE A 100 18.13 0.35 -3.24
CA PHE A 100 18.94 -0.49 -2.36
C PHE A 100 19.90 -1.42 -3.12
N GLU A 101 19.88 -1.39 -4.45
CA GLU A 101 20.83 -2.04 -5.36
C GLU A 101 21.97 -1.08 -5.75
#